data_AF-A0A5C5XT91-F1
#
_entry.id   AF-A0A5C5XT91-F1
#
_cell.length_a   1.000
_cell.length_b   1.000
_cell.length_c   1.000
_cell.angle_alpha   90.00
_cell.angle_beta   90.00
_cell.angle_gamma   90.00
#
_symmetry.space_group_name_H-M   'P 1'
#
loop_
_entity.id
_entity.type
_entity.pdbx_description
1 polymer ?
#
loop_
_entity_poly.entity_id
_entity_poly.type
_entity_poly.pdbx_seq_one_letter_code
_entity_poly.pdbx_strand_id
1 'polypeptide(L)' 'MSTLPSNNPGGRPAKRPPSVYTVMLLLAMLFMLIAVIAMYVELNRWYPDYYKTNTATPVTSMVVPVTSHQLA' A
#
# COMPACT_ATOMS: atom_id res chain seq x y z
N MET A 1 2.78 20.24 -54.61
CA MET A 1 2.33 19.67 -53.32
C MET A 1 2.07 18.19 -53.56
N SER A 2 2.86 17.30 -52.95
CA SER A 2 2.85 15.86 -53.23
C SER A 2 1.86 15.16 -52.32
N THR A 3 0.85 14.50 -52.89
CA THR A 3 -0.18 13.74 -52.18
C THR A 3 0.08 12.24 -52.27
N LEU A 4 1.34 11.82 -52.05
CA LEU A 4 1.69 10.39 -52.10
C LEU A 4 0.84 9.62 -51.08
N PRO A 5 0.22 8.49 -51.48
CA PRO A 5 -0.58 7.70 -50.57
C PRO A 5 0.33 7.14 -49.46
N SER A 6 -0.10 7.33 -48.21
CA SER A 6 0.52 6.68 -47.05
C SER A 6 0.55 5.17 -47.31
N ASN A 7 1.75 4.60 -47.44
CA ASN A 7 1.98 3.16 -47.55
C ASN A 7 1.59 2.45 -46.24
N ASN A 8 0.29 2.37 -45.94
CA ASN A 8 -0.25 1.41 -44.99
C ASN A 8 -0.76 0.22 -45.81
N PRO A 9 -0.06 -0.93 -45.83
CA PRO A 9 -0.61 -2.13 -46.42
C PRO A 9 -1.80 -2.59 -45.56
N GLY A 10 -3.01 -2.30 -46.04
CA GLY A 10 -4.27 -2.83 -45.52
C GLY A 10 -4.74 -2.25 -44.19
N GLY A 11 -5.17 -0.98 -44.16
CA GLY A 11 -6.23 -0.44 -43.28
C GLY A 11 -6.17 -0.65 -41.75
N ARG A 12 -5.13 -1.28 -41.22
CA ARG A 12 -4.98 -1.59 -39.80
C ARG A 12 -4.06 -0.56 -39.16
N PRO A 13 -4.46 0.06 -38.04
CA PRO A 13 -3.58 0.96 -37.31
C PRO A 13 -2.33 0.18 -36.88
N ALA A 14 -1.15 0.69 -37.25
CA ALA A 14 0.11 0.12 -36.81
C ALA A 14 0.16 0.11 -35.27
N LYS A 15 0.57 -1.01 -34.66
CA LYS A 15 0.82 -1.08 -33.21
C LYS A 15 1.87 -0.02 -32.87
N ARG A 16 1.47 0.99 -32.10
CA ARG A 16 2.40 2.02 -31.63
C ARG A 16 3.35 1.39 -30.61
N PRO A 17 4.66 1.66 -30.69
CA PRO A 17 5.59 1.21 -29.67
C PRO A 17 5.19 1.82 -28.32
N PRO A 18 5.40 1.10 -27.20
CA PRO A 18 5.13 1.65 -25.88
C PRO A 18 5.88 2.97 -25.66
N SER A 19 5.20 3.98 -25.13
CA SER A 19 5.88 5.23 -24.78
C SER A 19 6.81 4.99 -23.58
N VAL A 20 7.94 5.69 -23.54
CA VAL A 20 8.89 5.61 -22.42
C VAL A 20 8.19 5.93 -21.09
N TYR A 21 7.29 6.91 -21.09
CA TYR A 21 6.47 7.26 -19.92
C TYR A 21 5.58 6.10 -19.46
N THR A 22 4.99 5.36 -20.39
CA THR A 22 4.17 4.18 -20.06
C THR A 22 5.02 3.08 -19.42
N VAL A 23 6.24 2.86 -19.92
CA VAL A 23 7.17 1.88 -19.35
C VAL A 23 7.61 2.31 -17.94
N MET A 24 7.98 3.57 -17.77
CA MET A 24 8.36 4.13 -16.46
C MET A 24 7.21 4.04 -15.45
N LEU A 25 5.99 4.35 -15.88
CA LEU A 25 4.80 4.25 -15.03
C LEU A 25 4.56 2.81 -14.57
N LEU A 26 4.67 1.83 -15.47
CA LEU A 26 4.48 0.42 -15.13
C LEU A 26 5.55 -0.08 -14.16
N LEU A 27 6.81 0.31 -14.36
CA LEU A 27 7.88 -0.04 -13.42
C LEU A 27 7.66 0.60 -12.04
N ALA A 28 7.22 1.86 -12.00
CA ALA A 28 6.91 2.54 -10.74
C ALA A 28 5.72 1.88 -10.01
N MET A 29 4.66 1.53 -10.73
CA MET A 29 3.50 0.82 -10.17
C MET A 29 3.87 -0.57 -9.64
N LEU A 30 4.70 -1.31 -10.38
CA LEU A 30 5.18 -2.63 -9.96
C LEU A 30 6.05 -2.53 -8.70
N PHE A 31 7.00 -1.59 -8.68
CA PHE A 31 7.85 -1.36 -7.52
C PHE A 31 7.03 -0.95 -6.29
N MET A 32 6.07 -0.03 -6.46
CA MET A 32 5.16 0.40 -5.40
C MET A 32 4.36 -0.78 -4.83
N LEU A 33 3.83 -1.66 -5.68
CA LEU A 33 3.09 -2.85 -5.24
C LEU A 33 3.97 -3.79 -4.40
N ILE A 34 5.18 -4.09 -4.87
CA ILE A 34 6.12 -4.95 -4.14
C ILE A 34 6.50 -4.33 -2.79
N ALA A 35 6.76 -3.02 -2.76
CA ALA A 35 7.10 -2.31 -1.53
C ALA A 35 5.97 -2.37 -0.49
N VAL A 36 4.72 -2.17 -0.91
CA VAL A 36 3.55 -2.26 -0.01
C VAL A 36 3.38 -3.67 0.55
N ILE A 37 3.55 -4.70 -0.28
CA ILE A 37 3.47 -6.10 0.19
C ILE A 37 4.58 -6.38 1.21
N ALA A 38 5.82 -5.98 0.91
CA ALA A 38 6.94 -6.16 1.82
C ALA A 38 6.70 -5.46 3.17
N MET A 39 6.23 -4.21 3.15
CA MET A 39 5.86 -3.45 4.34
C MET A 39 4.76 -4.15 5.14
N TYR A 40 3.73 -4.68 4.48
CA TYR A 40 2.63 -5.38 5.16
C TYR A 40 3.11 -6.67 5.84
N VAL A 41 3.98 -7.44 5.19
CA VAL A 41 4.60 -8.63 5.78
C VAL A 41 5.48 -8.24 6.98
N GLU A 42 6.25 -7.18 6.83
CA GLU A 42 7.11 -6.68 7.90
C GLU A 42 6.32 -6.20 9.12
N LEU A 43 5.22 -5.47 8.91
CA LEU A 43 4.32 -5.03 9.98
C LEU A 43 3.76 -6.22 10.77
N ASN A 44 3.29 -7.25 10.06
CA ASN A 44 2.77 -8.46 10.70
C ASN A 44 3.85 -9.25 11.44
N ARG A 45 5.11 -9.17 10.99
CA ARG A 45 6.24 -9.81 11.67
C ARG A 45 6.56 -9.14 13.01
N TRP A 46 6.59 -7.82 13.05
CA TRP A 46 6.99 -7.07 14.24
C TRP A 46 5.85 -6.86 15.24
N TYR A 47 4.61 -6.69 14.75
CA TYR A 47 3.44 -6.43 15.60
C TYR A 47 2.22 -7.25 15.16
N PRO A 48 2.24 -8.58 15.35
CA PRO A 48 1.14 -9.47 14.93
C PRO A 48 -0.19 -9.22 15.65
N ASP A 49 -0.15 -8.51 16.78
CA ASP A 49 -1.30 -8.24 17.65
C ASP A 49 -1.72 -6.75 17.67
N TYR A 50 -1.25 -5.94 16.71
CA TYR A 50 -1.53 -4.49 16.71
C TYR A 50 -3.04 -4.15 16.74
N TYR A 51 -3.88 -5.05 16.21
CA TYR A 51 -5.34 -4.90 16.19
C TYR A 51 -6.08 -5.99 16.99
N LYS A 52 -5.36 -6.88 17.69
CA LYS A 52 -5.97 -7.97 18.45
C LYS A 52 -5.96 -7.63 19.94
N THR A 53 -7.14 -7.45 20.51
CA THR A 53 -7.34 -7.17 21.94
C THR A 53 -7.35 -8.43 22.82
N ASN A 54 -7.24 -9.63 22.24
CA ASN A 54 -7.27 -10.89 23.00
C ASN A 54 -6.06 -11.09 23.91
N THR A 55 -4.90 -10.50 23.57
CA THR A 55 -3.69 -10.53 24.38
C THR A 55 -3.48 -9.23 25.16
N ALA A 56 -4.38 -8.26 25.01
CA ALA A 56 -4.32 -7.02 25.77
C ALA A 56 -4.76 -7.30 27.21
N THR A 57 -3.83 -7.19 28.15
CA THR A 57 -4.17 -7.12 29.57
C THR A 57 -4.66 -5.72 29.86
N PRO A 58 -5.96 -5.51 30.15
CA PRO A 58 -6.43 -4.19 30.54
C PRO A 58 -5.77 -3.84 31.88
N VAL A 59 -4.79 -2.93 31.85
CA VAL A 59 -4.29 -2.27 33.05
C VAL A 59 -5.42 -1.41 33.60
N THR A 60 -6.21 -1.97 34.51
CA THR A 60 -7.23 -1.30 35.31
C THR A 60 -6.61 -0.37 36.36
N SER A 61 -5.43 0.20 36.11
CA SER A 61 -4.80 1.18 36.99
C SER A 61 -5.20 2.60 36.59
N MET A 62 -6.49 2.91 36.72
CA MET A 62 -6.95 4.29 36.79
C MET A 62 -7.74 4.44 38.09
N VAL A 63 -7.05 5.01 39.08
CA VAL A 63 -7.55 5.44 40.39
C VAL A 63 -7.93 4.30 41.35
N VAL A 64 -7.04 4.01 42.30
CA VAL A 64 -7.42 3.33 43.55
C VAL A 64 -8.21 4.35 44.38
N PRO A 65 -9.51 4.15 44.65
CA PRO A 65 -10.22 5.01 45.60
C PRO A 65 -9.61 4.80 46.99
N VAL A 66 -9.08 5.87 47.59
CA VAL A 66 -8.65 5.88 48.99
C VAL A 66 -9.88 5.56 49.84
N THR A 67 -9.91 4.38 50.46
CA THR A 67 -10.92 4.03 51.45
C THR A 67 -10.69 4.87 52.71
N SER A 68 -11.68 5.71 53.04
CA SER A 68 -11.68 6.67 54.14
C SER A 68 -11.74 6.04 55.55
N HIS A 69 -11.23 4.82 55.75
CA HIS A 69 -11.23 4.12 57.04
C HIS A 69 -10.01 4.43 57.92
N GLN A 70 -9.14 5.37 57.52
CA GLN A 70 -7.88 5.69 58.20
C GLN A 70 -7.86 7.04 58.96
N LEU A 71 -9.01 7.67 59.17
CA LEU A 71 -9.14 8.79 60.10
C LEU A 71 -9.88 8.31 61.35
N ALA A 72 -9.11 7.74 62.26
CA ALA A 72 -9.47 7.54 63.66
C ALA A 72 -9.31 8.87 64.43
#